data_AF-A0A836PP93-F1
#
_entry.id   AF-A0A836PP93-F1
#
_cell.length_a   1.000
_cell.length_b   1.000
_cell.length_c   1.000
_cell.angle_alpha   90.00
_cell.angle_beta   90.00
_cell.angle_gamma   90.00
#
_symmetry.space_group_name_H-M   'P 1'
#
loop_
_entity.id
_entity.type
_entity.pdbx_description
1 polymer ?
#
loop_
_entity_poly.entity_id
_entity_poly.type
_entity_poly.pdbx_seq_one_letter_code
_entity_poly.pdbx_strand_id
1 'polypeptide(L)'
;MNTLAEKYQGIRIVELSKKNTALSAKCEMFRKRLICAKKNVETLKSKQQTKVKVVVELIVDGLLKLTDQQAADKLFVDIAYIKNTKSLVRRERK
;
A
#
# COMPACT_ATOMS: atom_id res chain seq x y z
N MET A 1 9.68 -34.86 -47.06
CA MET A 1 10.76 -35.10 -46.08
C MET A 1 10.96 -33.80 -45.32
N ASN A 2 10.59 -33.73 -44.03
CA ASN A 2 10.86 -32.51 -43.25
C ASN A 2 12.37 -32.39 -43.03
N THR A 3 12.92 -31.25 -43.42
CA THR A 3 14.36 -31.00 -43.33
C THR A 3 14.80 -30.93 -41.87
N LEU A 4 16.07 -31.26 -41.60
CA LEU A 4 16.62 -31.22 -40.24
C LEU A 4 16.41 -29.84 -39.59
N ALA A 5 16.53 -28.77 -40.40
CA ALA A 5 16.32 -27.38 -39.99
C ALA A 5 14.90 -27.10 -39.47
N GLU A 6 13.86 -27.65 -40.12
CA GLU A 6 12.46 -27.49 -39.69
C GLU A 6 12.21 -28.18 -38.34
N LYS A 7 12.83 -29.36 -38.11
CA LYS A 7 12.77 -30.05 -36.82
C LYS A 7 13.44 -29.22 -35.71
N TYR A 8 14.62 -28.65 -35.97
CA TYR A 8 15.33 -27.80 -35.01
C TYR A 8 14.56 -26.50 -34.69
N GLN A 9 13.94 -25.87 -35.69
CA GLN A 9 13.05 -24.72 -35.47
C GLN A 9 11.83 -25.09 -34.61
N GLY A 10 11.19 -26.23 -34.87
CA GLY A 10 10.06 -26.71 -34.07
C GLY A 10 10.44 -26.93 -32.60
N ILE A 11 11.58 -27.57 -32.32
CA ILE A 11 12.08 -27.78 -30.96
C ILE A 11 12.35 -26.44 -30.25
N ARG A 12 12.99 -25.49 -30.93
CA ARG A 12 13.29 -24.17 -30.39
C ARG A 12 12.02 -23.37 -30.08
N ILE A 13 11.01 -23.43 -30.93
CA ILE A 13 9.71 -22.77 -30.71
C ILE A 13 9.02 -23.35 -29.47
N VAL A 14 9.00 -24.68 -29.31
CA VAL A 14 8.40 -25.33 -28.13
C VAL A 14 9.14 -24.93 -26.85
N GLU A 15 10.47 -24.87 -26.87
CA GLU A 15 11.25 -24.47 -25.70
C GLU A 15 11.01 -23.00 -25.31
N LEU A 16 10.99 -22.10 -26.30
CA LEU A 16 10.66 -20.69 -26.08
C LEU A 16 9.24 -20.50 -25.56
N SER A 17 8.27 -21.26 -26.09
CA SER A 17 6.90 -21.25 -25.61
C SER A 17 6.82 -21.68 -24.14
N LYS A 18 7.53 -22.75 -23.73
CA LYS A 18 7.59 -23.19 -22.33
C LYS A 18 8.17 -22.10 -21.41
N LYS A 19 9.27 -21.47 -21.83
CA LYS A 19 9.89 -20.35 -21.10
C LYS A 19 8.94 -19.17 -20.98
N ASN A 20 8.22 -18.84 -22.05
CA ASN A 20 7.25 -17.75 -22.06
C ASN A 20 6.06 -18.01 -21.13
N THR A 21 5.50 -19.22 -21.15
CA THR A 21 4.43 -19.62 -20.22
C THR A 21 4.89 -19.54 -18.76
N ALA A 22 6.10 -20.04 -18.46
CA ALA A 22 6.66 -19.96 -17.11
C ALA A 22 6.91 -18.50 -16.66
N LEU A 23 7.39 -17.64 -17.55
CA LEU A 23 7.58 -16.22 -17.27
C LEU A 23 6.24 -15.51 -17.04
N SER A 24 5.24 -15.79 -17.88
CA SER A 24 3.89 -15.24 -17.77
C SER A 24 3.26 -15.57 -16.41
N ALA A 25 3.38 -16.82 -15.95
CA ALA A 25 2.90 -17.24 -14.64
C ALA A 25 3.61 -16.50 -13.49
N LYS A 26 4.93 -16.30 -13.58
CA LYS A 26 5.68 -15.50 -12.58
C LYS A 26 5.22 -14.04 -12.56
N CYS A 27 5.02 -13.43 -13.72
CA CYS A 27 4.50 -12.07 -13.82
C CYS A 27 3.12 -11.94 -13.18
N GLU A 28 2.23 -12.91 -13.39
CA GLU A 28 0.90 -12.90 -12.78
C GLU A 28 0.96 -13.02 -11.25
N MET A 29 1.80 -13.92 -10.73
CA MET A 29 2.02 -14.03 -9.28
C MET A 29 2.54 -12.72 -8.68
N PHE A 30 3.50 -12.06 -9.35
CA PHE A 30 4.01 -10.77 -8.90
C PHE A 30 2.91 -9.70 -8.88
N ARG A 31 2.09 -9.61 -9.94
CA ARG A 31 0.95 -8.68 -10.00
C ARG A 31 -0.04 -8.93 -8.86
N LYS A 32 -0.41 -10.18 -8.60
CA LYS A 32 -1.30 -10.56 -7.49
C LYS A 32 -0.73 -10.14 -6.14
N ARG A 33 0.56 -10.39 -5.89
CA ARG A 33 1.25 -9.98 -4.66
C ARG A 33 1.29 -8.46 -4.52
N LEU A 34 1.58 -7.73 -5.59
CA LEU A 34 1.62 -6.27 -5.58
C LEU A 34 0.24 -5.68 -5.24
N ILE A 35 -0.84 -6.23 -5.81
CA ILE A 35 -2.21 -5.80 -5.49
C ILE A 35 -2.51 -6.01 -4.01
N CYS A 36 -2.16 -7.17 -3.46
CA CYS A 36 -2.34 -7.47 -2.03
C CYS A 36 -1.53 -6.51 -1.15
N ALA A 37 -0.26 -6.27 -1.49
CA ALA A 37 0.60 -5.34 -0.76
C ALA A 37 0.03 -3.92 -0.75
N LYS A 38 -0.48 -3.43 -1.89
CA LYS A 38 -1.13 -2.11 -1.98
C LYS A 38 -2.35 -2.01 -1.06
N LYS A 39 -3.24 -3.01 -1.08
CA LYS A 39 -4.41 -3.05 -0.19
C LYS A 39 -4.01 -3.04 1.28
N ASN A 40 -2.95 -3.77 1.64
CA ASN A 40 -2.43 -3.79 3.01
C ASN A 40 -1.88 -2.42 3.42
N VAL A 41 -1.14 -1.75 2.53
CA VAL A 41 -0.64 -0.38 2.78
C VAL A 41 -1.79 0.60 2.97
N GLU A 42 -2.82 0.56 2.12
CA GLU A 42 -4.01 1.40 2.26
C GLU A 42 -4.74 1.15 3.58
N THR A 43 -4.88 -0.12 3.96
CA THR A 43 -5.49 -0.51 5.24
C THR A 43 -4.68 0.04 6.43
N LEU A 44 -3.35 -0.06 6.39
CA LEU A 44 -2.49 0.47 7.44
C LEU A 44 -2.57 2.00 7.52
N LYS A 45 -2.59 2.68 6.38
CA LYS A 45 -2.80 4.14 6.33
C LYS A 45 -4.13 4.51 6.97
N SER A 46 -5.23 3.86 6.59
CA SER A 46 -6.55 4.13 7.17
C SER A 46 -6.57 3.93 8.69
N LYS A 47 -6.02 2.81 9.19
CA LYS A 47 -5.90 2.56 10.64
C LYS A 47 -5.09 3.66 11.35
N GLN A 48 -4.00 4.12 10.75
CA GLN A 48 -3.20 5.20 11.32
C GLN A 48 -3.99 6.52 11.38
N GLN A 49 -4.72 6.86 10.31
CA GLN A 49 -5.58 8.05 10.27
C GLN A 49 -6.65 8.00 11.36
N THR A 50 -7.31 6.85 11.56
CA THR A 50 -8.29 6.65 12.64
C THR A 50 -7.67 6.86 14.00
N LYS A 51 -6.49 6.28 14.27
CA LYS A 51 -5.78 6.46 15.55
C LYS A 51 -5.46 7.94 15.81
N VAL A 52 -4.94 8.63 14.80
CA VAL A 52 -4.63 10.07 14.92
C VAL A 52 -5.90 10.87 15.20
N LYS A 53 -7.01 10.59 14.49
CA LYS A 53 -8.30 11.27 14.69
C LYS A 53 -8.78 11.12 16.15
N VAL A 54 -8.78 9.90 16.69
CA VAL A 54 -9.22 9.63 18.07
C VAL A 54 -8.35 10.38 19.09
N VAL A 55 -7.02 10.33 18.95
CA VAL A 55 -6.12 11.05 19.85
C VAL A 55 -6.37 12.56 19.78
N VAL A 56 -6.57 13.09 18.57
CA VAL A 56 -6.88 14.49 18.35
C VAL A 56 -8.22 14.89 18.96
N GLU A 57 -9.25 14.07 18.84
CA GLU A 57 -10.56 14.26 19.49
C GLU A 57 -10.39 14.40 21.01
N LEU A 58 -9.67 13.45 21.64
CA LEU A 58 -9.39 13.49 23.08
C LEU A 58 -8.63 14.76 23.50
N ILE A 59 -7.73 15.27 22.64
CA ILE A 59 -7.02 16.52 22.91
C ILE A 59 -7.97 17.72 22.78
N VAL A 60 -8.84 17.74 21.77
CA VAL A 60 -9.83 18.82 21.57
C VAL A 60 -10.85 18.83 22.71
N ASP A 61 -11.26 17.66 23.22
CA ASP A 61 -12.14 17.51 24.38
C ASP A 61 -11.47 17.87 25.71
N GLY A 62 -10.17 18.16 25.71
CA GLY A 62 -9.41 18.45 26.93
C GLY A 62 -9.16 17.23 27.82
N LEU A 63 -9.54 16.03 27.37
CA LEU A 63 -9.32 14.76 28.07
C LEU A 63 -7.86 14.32 28.02
N LEU A 64 -7.14 14.75 26.99
CA LEU A 64 -5.72 14.48 26.83
C LEU A 64 -4.93 15.78 26.65
N LYS A 65 -4.07 16.11 27.61
CA LYS A 65 -3.22 17.31 27.57
C LYS A 65 -1.89 17.01 26.87
N LEU A 66 -1.89 17.07 25.54
CA LEU A 66 -0.67 16.98 24.71
C LEU A 66 -0.55 18.21 23.80
N THR A 67 0.67 18.71 23.65
CA THR A 67 0.97 19.71 22.61
C THR A 67 0.91 19.05 21.23
N ASP A 68 0.76 19.86 20.17
CA ASP A 68 0.78 19.36 18.79
C ASP A 68 2.07 18.59 18.48
N GLN A 69 3.22 19.07 18.97
CA GLN A 69 4.52 18.43 18.79
C GLN A 69 4.57 17.07 19.50
N GLN A 70 4.13 17.01 20.76
CA GLN A 70 4.12 15.73 21.50
C GLN A 70 3.20 14.70 20.86
N ALA A 71 2.04 15.12 20.35
CA ALA A 71 1.13 14.25 19.62
C ALA A 71 1.76 13.75 18.30
N ALA A 72 2.44 14.65 17.57
CA ALA A 72 3.17 14.33 16.35
C ALA A 72 4.27 13.28 16.59
N ASP A 73 5.10 13.51 17.62
CA ASP A 73 6.21 12.60 17.98
C ASP A 73 5.68 11.22 18.41
N LYS A 74 4.65 11.17 19.26
CA LYS A 74 4.07 9.89 19.73
C LYS A 74 3.36 9.10 18.65
N LEU A 75 2.74 9.79 17.69
CA LEU A 75 2.01 9.16 16.59
C LEU A 75 2.87 8.97 15.35
N PHE A 76 4.13 9.41 15.38
CA PHE A 76 5.06 9.37 14.26
C PHE A 76 4.47 10.00 12.99
N VAL A 77 3.87 11.18 13.14
CA VAL A 77 3.29 11.97 12.04
C VAL A 77 3.79 13.40 12.07
N ASP A 78 3.66 14.11 10.96
CA ASP A 78 4.03 15.53 10.93
C ASP A 78 3.11 16.38 11.81
N ILE A 79 3.68 17.42 12.43
CA ILE A 79 2.91 18.39 13.22
C ILE A 79 1.80 19.04 12.38
N ALA A 80 2.04 19.26 11.08
CA ALA A 80 1.04 19.79 10.16
C ALA A 80 -0.18 18.85 10.05
N TYR A 81 0.05 17.53 10.08
CA TYR A 81 -1.01 16.53 10.05
C TYR A 81 -1.90 16.59 11.31
N ILE A 82 -1.29 16.76 12.49
CA ILE A 82 -2.02 16.96 13.75
C ILE A 82 -2.87 18.24 13.70
N LYS A 83 -2.28 19.37 13.26
CA LYS A 83 -2.99 20.66 13.14
C LYS A 83 -4.18 20.59 12.19
N ASN A 84 -3.98 19.96 11.03
CA ASN A 84 -5.06 19.77 10.05
C ASN A 84 -6.18 18.88 10.60
N THR A 85 -5.83 17.78 11.28
CA THR A 85 -6.81 16.90 11.91
C THR A 85 -7.60 17.63 13.01
N LYS A 86 -6.93 18.45 13.84
CA LYS A 86 -7.59 19.30 14.85
C LYS A 86 -8.58 20.27 14.20
N SER A 87 -8.20 20.90 13.09
CA SER A 87 -9.08 21.79 12.34
C SER A 87 -10.31 21.07 11.80
N LEU A 88 -10.15 19.85 11.28
CA LEU A 88 -11.26 19.02 10.78
C LEU A 88 -12.21 18.62 11.92
N VAL A 89 -11.69 18.07 13.01
CA VAL A 89 -12.50 17.68 14.18
C VAL A 89 -13.30 18.85 14.74
N ARG A 90 -12.68 20.05 14.83
CA ARG A 90 -13.39 21.26 15.27
C ARG A 90 -14.49 21.70 14.30
N ARG A 91 -14.33 21.44 13.00
CA ARG A 91 -15.36 21.75 11.98
C ARG A 91 -16.52 20.76 12.02
N GLU A 92 -16.23 19.47 12.20
CA GLU A 92 -17.26 18.41 12.29
C GLU A 92 -18.18 18.56 13.52
N ARG A 93 -17.78 19.35 14.52
CA ARG A 93 -18.52 19.59 15.76
C ARG A 93 -19.31 20.90 15.78
N LYS A 94 -19.23 21.71 14.72
CA LYS A 94 -20.04 22.92 14.54
C LYS A 94 -21.29 22.57 13.77
#